data_AF-A0A848HA88-F1
#
_entry.id   AF-A0A848HA88-F1
#
_cell.length_a   1.000
_cell.length_b   1.000
_cell.length_c   1.000
_cell.angle_alpha   90.00
_cell.angle_beta   90.00
_cell.angle_gamma   90.00
#
_symmetry.space_group_name_H-M   'P 1'
#
loop_
_entity.id
_entity.type
_entity.pdbx_description
1 polymer ?
#
loop_
_entity_poly.entity_id
_entity_poly.type
_entity_poly.pdbx_seq_one_letter_code
_entity_poly.pdbx_strand_id
1 'polypeptide(L)'
;MREATRSPSPKSLRLALLFSLALAGTLAACGGGGGGGGDSAAPAPAPAPAPSPAPAPSATVSGTAASGAPLANQLVTLKDSANKTATATTSVSGNFTLDTSSLAPPFLLQVGNLLSASTDANRSATVNVTPLTDLVVRSYYKVQGQSADGSFANPVSVPAPTRRQLQSVGDTLFPLLQLAIGANGSPVGKTFDLFSMPFRADGSGTDKLLDHTRVSYGTVNVVLVLDAGAATQTTALSFLTATSSITASSTTTNGTVTTTASSTSVAAVSNAQIAAVDGINATLSAFASVVNSKSSTLTASDIVSFFDPNLLNEGLNRDQFLAGVVQQFQGLSVALSVDKLLALDPGAGTAQVQLKFVATQNGQTQIERNTFNFRLSGSNWLLAGDGRIASLSVQAEGRSNQGTFTGMNGPAVNLDVRPVHGAVASVTATASFGIPAFTQGATDVRPGGVQLDAFFSNTGPLAPPLPAAGTPVTITLQKTAGGSVAYTLPLNAFTTELIHVSSPTATSLRFGTVTVSWNQPTTYSVERTQLSVIVFTDDPSLSTGFQCVDDGGVLAPTATSGTVNIASTCNGQPVRFANINVSTNGPNGERSQVIYQVTAGP
;
A
#
# COMPACT_ATOMS: atom_id res chain seq x y z
N MET A 1 -7.04 6.66 0.17
CA MET A 1 -8.33 6.00 -0.05
C MET A 1 -8.64 5.16 1.17
N ARG A 2 -9.87 5.24 1.68
CA ARG A 2 -10.28 4.49 2.87
C ARG A 2 -10.60 3.07 2.43
N GLU A 3 -9.62 2.18 2.53
CA GLU A 3 -9.89 0.75 2.54
C GLU A 3 -10.53 0.44 3.89
N ALA A 4 -11.85 0.29 3.91
CA ALA A 4 -12.53 -0.46 4.95
C ALA A 4 -12.38 -1.96 4.61
N THR A 5 -11.14 -2.42 4.51
CA THR A 5 -10.84 -3.80 4.83
C THR A 5 -11.35 -3.98 6.25
N ARG A 6 -12.36 -4.84 6.42
CA ARG A 6 -12.62 -5.43 7.74
C ARG A 6 -11.25 -5.82 8.28
N SER A 7 -10.87 -5.28 9.44
CA SER A 7 -9.76 -5.83 10.19
C SER A 7 -9.97 -7.34 10.23
N PRO A 8 -9.05 -8.15 9.67
CA PRO A 8 -9.25 -9.59 9.57
C PRO A 8 -9.56 -10.11 10.97
N SER A 9 -10.61 -10.91 11.12
CA SER A 9 -10.88 -11.52 12.41
C SER A 9 -9.68 -12.37 12.85
N PRO A 10 -9.32 -12.43 14.15
CA PRO A 10 -8.16 -13.18 14.69
C PRO A 10 -8.04 -14.66 14.28
N LYS A 11 -9.07 -15.23 13.64
CA LYS A 11 -9.06 -16.60 13.10
C LYS A 11 -8.43 -16.70 11.71
N SER A 12 -8.57 -15.68 10.85
CA SER A 12 -8.07 -15.69 9.46
C SER A 12 -6.57 -15.83 9.33
N LEU A 13 -5.84 -15.20 10.25
CA LEU A 13 -4.40 -15.25 10.27
C LEU A 13 -3.88 -16.56 10.89
N ARG A 14 -4.64 -17.21 11.78
CA ARG A 14 -4.24 -18.47 12.43
C ARG A 14 -4.57 -19.72 11.60
N LEU A 15 -5.65 -19.68 10.81
CA LEU A 15 -6.13 -20.86 10.07
C LEU A 15 -5.42 -21.07 8.73
N ALA A 16 -4.88 -20.00 8.13
CA ALA A 16 -4.10 -20.07 6.87
C ALA A 16 -2.77 -20.85 6.99
N LEU A 17 -2.37 -21.21 8.21
CA LEU A 17 -1.00 -21.62 8.55
C LEU A 17 -0.87 -23.04 9.08
N LEU A 18 -1.97 -23.81 9.08
CA LEU A 18 -2.01 -25.20 9.55
C LEU A 18 -2.04 -26.26 8.44
N PHE A 19 -2.05 -25.87 7.15
CA PHE A 19 -2.12 -26.80 6.03
C PHE A 19 -1.04 -26.54 4.97
N SER A 20 0.19 -26.98 5.25
CA SER A 20 1.21 -27.27 4.23
C SER A 20 2.28 -28.16 4.86
N LEU A 21 2.12 -29.48 4.73
CA LEU A 21 3.12 -30.48 5.13
C LEU A 21 3.43 -31.40 3.93
N ALA A 22 4.72 -31.77 3.85
CA ALA A 22 5.44 -32.58 2.84
C ALA A 22 6.06 -31.72 1.70
N LEU A 23 7.38 -31.68 1.49
CA LEU A 23 8.32 -32.80 1.38
C LEU A 23 9.79 -32.40 1.73
N ALA A 24 10.54 -33.35 2.31
CA ALA A 24 11.94 -33.28 2.78
C ALA A 24 12.99 -33.03 1.66
N GLY A 25 14.12 -32.34 1.91
CA GLY A 25 15.39 -32.88 2.45
C GLY A 25 16.45 -32.99 1.33
N THR A 26 17.63 -32.36 1.39
CA THR A 26 18.86 -32.96 1.94
C THR A 26 20.03 -31.97 1.92
N LEU A 27 20.90 -32.09 2.93
CA LEU A 27 22.24 -31.50 3.05
C LEU A 27 23.21 -32.13 2.03
N ALA A 28 24.16 -31.33 1.53
CA ALA A 28 25.44 -31.84 1.03
C ALA A 28 26.57 -30.91 1.50
N ALA A 29 27.35 -31.41 2.47
CA ALA A 29 28.68 -30.94 2.79
C ALA A 29 29.70 -31.84 2.10
N CYS A 30 30.76 -31.26 1.54
CA CYS A 30 32.02 -31.89 1.14
C CYS A 30 33.01 -30.73 0.92
N GLY A 31 34.24 -30.65 1.42
CA GLY A 31 35.15 -31.67 1.94
C GLY A 31 36.49 -31.55 1.18
N GLY A 32 37.62 -31.43 1.92
CA GLY A 32 39.00 -31.67 1.45
C GLY A 32 39.86 -30.40 1.24
N GLY A 33 41.15 -30.32 1.63
CA GLY A 33 42.09 -31.27 2.22
C GLY A 33 43.49 -31.18 1.54
N GLY A 34 44.57 -31.03 2.32
CA GLY A 34 46.00 -31.28 1.96
C GLY A 34 46.70 -30.20 1.10
N GLY A 35 48.00 -29.91 1.17
CA GLY A 35 49.20 -30.34 1.93
C GLY A 35 50.34 -29.35 1.52
N GLY A 36 51.27 -28.96 2.39
CA GLY A 36 52.54 -29.67 2.63
C GLY A 36 53.63 -29.29 1.61
N GLY A 37 54.64 -28.51 2.01
CA GLY A 37 55.86 -28.26 1.22
C GLY A 37 56.67 -27.07 1.72
N GLY A 38 57.65 -27.33 2.58
CA GLY A 38 58.62 -26.33 3.02
C GLY A 38 59.83 -26.33 2.09
N ASP A 39 60.32 -25.14 1.76
CA ASP A 39 61.63 -24.94 1.16
C ASP A 39 62.31 -23.70 1.73
N SER A 40 63.61 -23.82 1.86
CA SER A 40 64.53 -23.02 2.66
C SER A 40 64.60 -21.55 2.23
N ALA A 41 64.50 -20.65 3.21
CA ALA A 41 64.61 -19.21 3.01
C ALA A 41 66.03 -18.79 2.60
N ALA A 42 66.15 -18.17 1.42
CA ALA A 42 67.28 -17.37 1.02
C ALA A 42 67.27 -15.99 1.76
N PRO A 43 68.40 -15.30 1.93
CA PRO A 43 68.46 -14.04 2.66
C PRO A 43 67.61 -12.95 2.00
N ALA A 44 66.79 -12.27 2.80
CA ALA A 44 65.89 -11.23 2.34
C ALA A 44 66.66 -10.03 1.73
N PRO A 45 66.30 -9.57 0.52
CA PRO A 45 66.84 -8.32 -0.03
C PRO A 45 66.33 -7.12 0.78
N ALA A 46 67.15 -6.06 0.84
CA ALA A 46 66.89 -4.84 1.60
C ALA A 46 65.48 -4.25 1.32
N PRO A 47 64.79 -3.67 2.33
CA PRO A 47 63.45 -3.13 2.16
C PRO A 47 63.41 -2.12 1.02
N ALA A 48 62.55 -2.37 0.02
CA ALA A 48 62.23 -1.38 -1.00
C ALA A 48 61.67 -0.12 -0.31
N PRO A 49 62.04 1.10 -0.78
CA PRO A 49 61.48 2.33 -0.24
C PRO A 49 59.96 2.26 -0.24
N ALA A 50 59.34 2.68 0.87
CA ALA A 50 57.89 2.65 1.02
C ALA A 50 57.22 3.31 -0.19
N PRO A 51 56.23 2.65 -0.83
CA PRO A 51 55.56 3.23 -1.98
C PRO A 51 54.99 4.59 -1.59
N SER A 52 55.21 5.58 -2.44
CA SER A 52 54.61 6.92 -2.31
C SER A 52 53.12 6.77 -1.98
N PRO A 53 52.56 7.54 -1.04
CA PRO A 53 51.15 7.45 -0.67
C PRO A 53 50.29 7.45 -1.93
N ALA A 54 49.44 6.44 -2.07
CA ALA A 54 48.47 6.41 -3.16
C ALA A 54 47.66 7.72 -3.13
N PRO A 55 47.45 8.40 -4.28
CA PRO A 55 46.66 9.62 -4.32
C PRO A 55 45.31 9.37 -3.65
N ALA A 56 44.91 10.29 -2.76
CA ALA A 56 43.60 10.20 -2.12
C ALA A 56 42.52 10.09 -3.23
N PRO A 57 41.54 9.18 -3.09
CA PRO A 57 40.53 8.98 -4.13
C PRO A 57 39.78 10.30 -4.36
N SER A 58 39.75 10.75 -5.61
CA SER A 58 38.98 11.92 -6.03
C SER A 58 37.49 11.65 -5.82
N ALA A 59 36.76 12.65 -5.32
CA ALA A 59 35.32 12.52 -5.16
C ALA A 59 34.63 12.68 -6.52
N THR A 60 33.66 11.80 -6.81
CA THR A 60 33.00 11.79 -8.12
C THR A 60 31.51 11.53 -8.02
N VAL A 61 30.74 12.22 -8.85
CA VAL A 61 29.36 11.86 -9.14
C VAL A 61 29.30 11.13 -10.48
N SER A 62 28.69 9.95 -10.50
CA SER A 62 28.53 9.13 -11.70
C SER A 62 27.10 8.67 -11.86
N GLY A 63 26.71 8.20 -13.04
CA GLY A 63 25.38 7.66 -13.27
C GLY A 63 25.08 7.42 -14.74
N THR A 64 23.83 7.06 -15.00
CA THR A 64 23.31 6.80 -16.35
C THR A 64 22.17 7.78 -16.65
N ALA A 65 22.22 8.39 -17.83
CA ALA A 65 21.15 9.23 -18.36
C ALA A 65 20.42 8.50 -19.48
N ALA A 66 19.11 8.24 -19.31
CA ALA A 66 18.31 7.47 -20.25
C ALA A 66 16.80 7.80 -20.17
N SER A 67 16.10 7.60 -21.29
CA SER A 67 14.63 7.75 -21.39
C SER A 67 13.99 6.58 -22.16
N GLY A 68 14.40 5.34 -21.84
CA GLY A 68 14.15 4.14 -22.67
C GLY A 68 15.18 3.93 -23.79
N ALA A 69 16.18 4.81 -23.83
CA ALA A 69 17.37 4.67 -24.63
C ALA A 69 18.46 5.54 -23.99
N PRO A 70 19.75 5.23 -24.21
CA PRO A 70 20.84 6.09 -23.78
C PRO A 70 20.67 7.52 -24.30
N LEU A 71 20.74 8.51 -23.41
CA LEU A 71 20.89 9.92 -23.81
C LEU A 71 22.36 10.16 -24.20
N ALA A 72 22.77 9.67 -25.36
CA ALA A 72 24.17 9.65 -25.80
C ALA A 72 24.68 11.04 -26.22
N ASN A 73 25.94 11.34 -25.90
CA ASN A 73 26.65 12.57 -26.30
C ASN A 73 25.97 13.88 -25.85
N GLN A 74 25.25 13.83 -24.74
CA GLN A 74 24.56 14.98 -24.15
C GLN A 74 25.40 15.62 -23.05
N LEU A 75 25.33 16.94 -22.93
CA LEU A 75 25.95 17.69 -21.83
C LEU A 75 25.26 17.34 -20.51
N VAL A 76 26.05 16.96 -19.52
CA VAL A 76 25.65 16.83 -18.12
C VAL A 76 26.15 18.06 -17.38
N THR A 77 25.24 18.79 -16.74
CA THR A 77 25.59 19.92 -15.89
C THR A 77 25.19 19.60 -14.46
N LEU A 78 26.16 19.68 -13.54
CA LEU A 78 25.94 19.50 -12.10
C LEU A 78 26.15 20.84 -11.41
N LYS A 79 25.21 21.22 -10.53
CA LYS A 79 25.34 22.38 -9.64
C LYS A 79 25.31 21.97 -8.19
N ASP A 80 26.15 22.61 -7.40
CA ASP A 80 26.26 22.38 -5.96
C ASP A 80 25.45 23.38 -5.13
N SER A 81 25.41 23.16 -3.82
CA SER A 81 24.67 24.03 -2.89
C SER A 81 25.19 25.47 -2.82
N ALA A 82 26.42 25.73 -3.27
CA ALA A 82 27.04 27.05 -3.38
C ALA A 82 26.95 27.62 -4.82
N ASN A 83 26.16 27.00 -5.71
CA ASN A 83 26.01 27.33 -7.12
C ASN A 83 27.32 27.23 -7.94
N LYS A 84 28.30 26.45 -7.49
CA LYS A 84 29.44 26.03 -8.32
C LYS A 84 28.99 24.93 -9.27
N THR A 85 29.66 24.82 -10.41
CA THR A 85 29.26 23.92 -11.50
C THR A 85 30.39 22.97 -11.89
N ALA A 86 30.03 21.72 -12.21
CA ALA A 86 30.87 20.79 -12.97
C ALA A 86 30.11 20.30 -14.20
N THR A 87 30.84 19.93 -15.26
CA THR A 87 30.24 19.46 -16.52
C THR A 87 30.95 18.22 -17.05
N ALA A 88 30.18 17.35 -17.70
CA ALA A 88 30.68 16.18 -18.42
C ALA A 88 29.81 15.93 -19.66
N THR A 89 30.17 14.94 -20.48
CA THR A 89 29.33 14.48 -21.58
C THR A 89 29.00 13.02 -21.37
N THR A 90 27.76 12.63 -21.63
CA THR A 90 27.37 11.22 -21.59
C THR A 90 28.03 10.43 -22.71
N SER A 91 28.48 9.22 -22.40
CA SER A 91 28.96 8.26 -23.40
C SER A 91 27.83 7.76 -24.31
N VAL A 92 28.18 6.97 -25.33
CA VAL A 92 27.20 6.28 -26.20
C VAL A 92 26.23 5.37 -25.44
N SER A 93 26.61 4.91 -24.25
CA SER A 93 25.79 4.10 -23.35
C SER A 93 25.05 4.94 -22.29
N GLY A 94 25.09 6.28 -22.39
CA GLY A 94 24.41 7.20 -21.47
C GLY A 94 25.15 7.41 -20.14
N ASN A 95 26.27 6.73 -19.92
CA ASN A 95 27.05 6.85 -18.67
C ASN A 95 27.85 8.15 -18.63
N PHE A 96 27.99 8.74 -17.46
CA PHE A 96 28.82 9.92 -17.21
C PHE A 96 29.57 9.84 -15.87
N THR A 97 30.60 10.67 -15.71
CA THR A 97 31.32 10.87 -14.44
C THR A 97 31.80 12.31 -14.35
N LEU A 98 31.61 12.93 -13.19
CA LEU A 98 31.95 14.32 -12.87
C LEU A 98 32.88 14.33 -11.65
N ASP A 99 33.95 15.12 -11.70
CA ASP A 99 34.75 15.41 -10.50
C ASP A 99 34.01 16.43 -9.63
N THR A 100 33.81 16.07 -8.37
CA THR A 100 33.09 16.87 -7.37
C THR A 100 33.96 17.21 -6.16
N SER A 101 35.27 16.97 -6.25
CA SER A 101 36.23 17.16 -5.16
C SER A 101 36.22 18.59 -4.61
N SER A 102 35.94 19.59 -5.45
CA SER A 102 35.89 21.02 -5.09
C SER A 102 34.48 21.57 -4.82
N LEU A 103 33.46 20.70 -4.88
CA LEU A 103 32.04 21.05 -4.76
C LEU A 103 31.46 20.66 -3.41
N ALA A 104 30.30 21.24 -3.07
CA ALA A 104 29.57 21.04 -1.82
C ALA A 104 28.17 20.43 -2.06
N PRO A 105 27.92 19.17 -1.67
CA PRO A 105 26.59 18.57 -1.80
C PRO A 105 25.56 19.30 -0.92
N PRO A 106 24.24 19.13 -1.16
CA PRO A 106 23.63 18.33 -2.22
C PRO A 106 23.83 18.91 -3.63
N PHE A 107 23.73 18.05 -4.64
CA PHE A 107 23.90 18.36 -6.05
C PHE A 107 22.58 18.27 -6.82
N LEU A 108 22.38 19.17 -7.79
CA LEU A 108 21.37 19.05 -8.83
C LEU A 108 22.06 18.74 -10.16
N LEU A 109 21.51 17.81 -10.93
CA LEU A 109 22.03 17.44 -12.23
C LEU A 109 20.99 17.73 -13.32
N GLN A 110 21.46 18.16 -14.48
CA GLN A 110 20.64 18.35 -15.67
C GLN A 110 21.29 17.67 -16.89
N VAL A 111 20.48 16.93 -17.65
CA VAL A 111 20.85 16.38 -18.96
C VAL A 111 19.68 16.66 -19.93
N GLY A 112 19.92 17.51 -20.92
CA GLY A 112 18.83 18.05 -21.74
C GLY A 112 17.82 18.81 -20.86
N ASN A 113 16.55 18.40 -20.89
CA ASN A 113 15.48 18.97 -20.07
C ASN A 113 15.20 18.19 -18.77
N LEU A 114 15.85 17.04 -18.57
CA LEU A 114 15.64 16.19 -17.41
C LEU A 114 16.52 16.66 -16.25
N LEU A 115 15.92 16.74 -15.07
CA LEU A 115 16.58 17.00 -13.81
C LEU A 115 16.71 15.73 -12.96
N SER A 116 17.75 15.71 -12.14
CA SER A 116 17.89 14.76 -11.04
C SER A 116 18.64 15.44 -9.90
N ALA A 117 18.77 14.76 -8.78
CA ALA A 117 19.41 15.31 -7.60
C ALA A 117 20.20 14.21 -6.87
N SER A 118 21.34 14.57 -6.31
CA SER A 118 22.04 13.69 -5.39
C SER A 118 21.21 13.58 -4.12
N THR A 119 20.92 12.36 -3.73
CA THR A 119 20.18 12.12 -2.51
C THR A 119 21.08 12.34 -1.28
N ASP A 120 22.37 12.01 -1.34
CA ASP A 120 23.26 12.05 -0.16
C ASP A 120 24.04 13.37 0.03
N ALA A 121 24.44 13.66 1.27
CA ALA A 121 25.40 14.73 1.60
C ALA A 121 26.87 14.35 1.29
N ASN A 122 27.06 13.33 0.45
CA ASN A 122 28.37 12.81 0.07
C ASN A 122 28.86 13.50 -1.22
N ARG A 123 30.16 13.80 -1.28
CA ARG A 123 30.78 14.30 -2.51
C ARG A 123 30.82 13.21 -3.58
N SER A 124 30.85 11.93 -3.20
CA SER A 124 30.71 10.81 -4.14
C SER A 124 29.32 10.22 -4.09
N ALA A 125 28.64 10.12 -5.24
CA ALA A 125 27.30 9.57 -5.34
C ALA A 125 27.03 8.96 -6.72
N THR A 126 26.09 8.02 -6.76
CA THR A 126 25.44 7.62 -8.01
C THR A 126 24.15 8.42 -8.18
N VAL A 127 24.00 9.10 -9.31
CA VAL A 127 22.81 9.88 -9.65
C VAL A 127 22.40 9.60 -11.08
N ASN A 128 21.32 8.86 -11.25
CA ASN A 128 20.72 8.62 -12.54
C ASN A 128 19.84 9.81 -12.98
N VAL A 129 19.79 10.05 -14.29
CA VAL A 129 18.96 11.11 -14.88
C VAL A 129 17.98 10.47 -15.85
N THR A 130 16.72 10.33 -15.41
CA THR A 130 15.64 9.67 -16.15
C THR A 130 14.34 10.48 -16.06
N PRO A 131 13.34 10.23 -16.93
CA PRO A 131 12.02 10.84 -16.79
C PRO A 131 11.39 10.63 -15.41
N LEU A 132 11.67 9.51 -14.74
CA LEU A 132 11.13 9.21 -13.42
C LEU A 132 11.86 9.95 -12.29
N THR A 133 13.20 10.11 -12.35
CA THR A 133 13.92 10.94 -11.37
C THR A 133 13.56 12.41 -11.53
N ASP A 134 13.39 12.86 -12.78
CA ASP A 134 12.91 14.21 -13.11
C ASP A 134 11.51 14.45 -12.56
N LEU A 135 10.60 13.47 -12.71
CA LEU A 135 9.26 13.52 -12.14
C LEU A 135 9.28 13.73 -10.63
N VAL A 136 10.10 12.96 -9.91
CA VAL A 136 10.20 13.06 -8.45
C VAL A 136 10.78 14.42 -8.02
N VAL A 137 11.87 14.89 -8.65
CA VAL A 137 12.47 16.20 -8.34
C VAL A 137 11.50 17.34 -8.62
N ARG A 138 10.84 17.34 -9.79
CA ARG A 138 9.86 18.37 -10.14
C ARG A 138 8.64 18.32 -9.22
N SER A 139 8.20 17.14 -8.80
CA SER A 139 7.11 16.95 -7.85
C SER A 139 7.45 17.54 -6.47
N TYR A 140 8.68 17.34 -5.98
CA TYR A 140 9.16 17.93 -4.72
C TYR A 140 9.01 19.46 -4.69
N TYR A 141 9.38 20.14 -5.78
CA TYR A 141 9.24 21.60 -5.85
C TYR A 141 7.78 22.03 -6.05
N LYS A 142 7.01 21.31 -6.89
CA LYS A 142 5.61 21.65 -7.17
C LYS A 142 4.72 21.57 -5.92
N VAL A 143 4.91 20.59 -5.03
CA VAL A 143 4.13 20.53 -3.76
C VAL A 143 4.45 21.68 -2.79
N GLN A 144 5.49 22.45 -3.05
CA GLN A 144 5.88 23.64 -2.28
C GLN A 144 5.59 24.95 -3.02
N GLY A 145 5.01 24.89 -4.22
CA GLY A 145 4.80 26.07 -5.07
C GLY A 145 6.11 26.65 -5.64
N GLN A 146 7.17 25.85 -5.71
CA GLN A 146 8.48 26.23 -6.23
C GLN A 146 8.72 25.62 -7.62
N SER A 147 9.80 26.07 -8.28
CA SER A 147 10.23 25.56 -9.59
C SER A 147 11.57 24.83 -9.50
N ALA A 148 11.62 23.61 -10.04
CA ALA A 148 12.86 22.84 -10.15
C ALA A 148 13.89 23.54 -11.05
N ASP A 149 13.44 24.14 -12.16
CA ASP A 149 14.32 24.90 -13.05
C ASP A 149 14.83 26.18 -12.37
N GLY A 150 13.99 26.81 -11.52
CA GLY A 150 14.40 27.93 -10.68
C GLY A 150 15.47 27.55 -9.66
N SER A 151 15.33 26.37 -9.04
CA SER A 151 16.36 25.81 -8.16
C SER A 151 17.64 25.49 -8.90
N PHE A 152 17.56 24.85 -10.07
CA PHE A 152 18.75 24.59 -10.87
C PHE A 152 19.43 25.90 -11.31
N ALA A 153 18.67 26.95 -11.63
CA ALA A 153 19.25 28.26 -11.96
C ALA A 153 19.99 28.88 -10.75
N ASN A 154 19.43 28.77 -9.54
CA ASN A 154 19.98 29.36 -8.32
C ASN A 154 19.75 28.49 -7.06
N PRO A 155 20.58 27.45 -6.84
CA PRO A 155 20.42 26.50 -5.73
C PRO A 155 20.71 27.12 -4.36
N VAL A 156 21.30 28.31 -4.29
CA VAL A 156 21.48 29.04 -3.01
C VAL A 156 20.15 29.59 -2.52
N SER A 157 19.34 30.13 -3.42
CA SER A 157 18.03 30.73 -3.10
C SER A 157 16.92 29.69 -2.94
N VAL A 158 17.00 28.60 -3.71
CA VAL A 158 16.04 27.50 -3.68
C VAL A 158 16.86 26.21 -3.55
N PRO A 159 17.16 25.77 -2.32
CA PRO A 159 18.06 24.65 -2.06
C PRO A 159 17.59 23.34 -2.69
N ALA A 160 18.58 22.54 -3.11
CA ALA A 160 18.34 21.17 -3.56
C ALA A 160 17.71 20.31 -2.44
N PRO A 161 16.81 19.38 -2.77
CA PRO A 161 16.22 18.49 -1.79
C PRO A 161 17.26 17.53 -1.19
N THR A 162 17.00 17.12 0.05
CA THR A 162 17.71 16.01 0.70
C THR A 162 17.21 14.65 0.22
N ARG A 163 17.99 13.58 0.47
CA ARG A 163 17.58 12.18 0.25
C ARG A 163 16.18 11.89 0.79
N ARG A 164 15.97 12.24 2.05
CA ARG A 164 14.78 11.84 2.79
C ARG A 164 13.53 12.47 2.20
N GLN A 165 13.65 13.72 1.73
CA GLN A 165 12.57 14.42 1.05
C GLN A 165 12.26 13.81 -0.33
N LEU A 166 13.28 13.48 -1.13
CA LEU A 166 13.07 12.82 -2.42
C LEU A 166 12.50 11.41 -2.27
N GLN A 167 12.98 10.64 -1.28
CA GLN A 167 12.43 9.34 -0.93
C GLN A 167 10.95 9.46 -0.56
N SER A 168 10.57 10.44 0.25
CA SER A 168 9.15 10.64 0.60
C SER A 168 8.27 10.94 -0.63
N VAL A 169 8.77 11.69 -1.61
CA VAL A 169 8.03 11.94 -2.86
C VAL A 169 8.00 10.69 -3.73
N GLY A 170 9.10 9.93 -3.77
CA GLY A 170 9.18 8.62 -4.45
C GLY A 170 8.19 7.60 -3.88
N ASP A 171 8.08 7.49 -2.55
CA ASP A 171 7.14 6.59 -1.87
C ASP A 171 5.68 6.91 -2.21
N THR A 172 5.38 8.18 -2.53
CA THR A 172 4.07 8.61 -3.03
C THR A 172 3.84 8.20 -4.49
N LEU A 173 4.85 8.35 -5.36
CA LEU A 173 4.69 8.21 -6.81
C LEU A 173 4.92 6.79 -7.33
N PHE A 174 5.87 6.04 -6.77
CA PHE A 174 6.26 4.72 -7.28
C PHE A 174 5.17 3.65 -7.19
N PRO A 175 4.23 3.66 -6.23
CA PRO A 175 3.09 2.76 -6.27
C PRO A 175 2.26 2.86 -7.55
N LEU A 176 2.27 4.01 -8.24
CA LEU A 176 1.58 4.19 -9.53
C LEU A 176 2.22 3.34 -10.64
N LEU A 177 3.50 2.98 -10.51
CA LEU A 177 4.25 2.21 -11.50
C LEU A 177 3.99 0.69 -11.38
N GLN A 178 3.26 0.23 -10.36
CA GLN A 178 3.14 -1.20 -10.04
C GLN A 178 2.55 -2.04 -11.19
N LEU A 179 1.61 -1.49 -11.96
CA LEU A 179 1.03 -2.20 -13.10
C LEU A 179 2.09 -2.53 -14.16
N ALA A 180 2.91 -1.54 -14.52
CA ALA A 180 4.00 -1.72 -15.47
C ALA A 180 5.12 -2.61 -14.90
N ILE A 181 5.42 -2.50 -13.60
CA ILE A 181 6.42 -3.33 -12.93
C ILE A 181 6.01 -4.81 -12.96
N GLY A 182 4.77 -5.12 -12.58
CA GLY A 182 4.25 -6.48 -12.51
C GLY A 182 4.17 -7.18 -13.87
N ALA A 183 3.75 -6.46 -14.91
CA ALA A 183 3.68 -6.99 -16.28
C ALA A 183 5.06 -7.28 -16.88
N ASN A 184 6.10 -6.55 -16.45
CA ASN A 184 7.42 -6.61 -17.08
C ASN A 184 8.41 -7.55 -16.41
N GLY A 185 8.02 -8.24 -15.32
CA GLY A 185 8.87 -9.19 -14.61
C GLY A 185 10.07 -8.55 -13.91
N SER A 186 10.07 -7.22 -13.72
CA SER A 186 11.19 -6.52 -13.10
C SER A 186 11.20 -6.76 -11.59
N PRO A 187 12.37 -7.05 -10.97
CA PRO A 187 12.52 -7.34 -9.54
C PRO A 187 12.50 -6.05 -8.72
N VAL A 188 11.45 -5.24 -8.89
CA VAL A 188 11.29 -3.99 -8.16
C VAL A 188 10.76 -4.32 -6.77
N GLY A 189 11.68 -4.71 -5.88
CA GLY A 189 11.43 -4.80 -4.45
C GLY A 189 11.17 -3.42 -3.84
N LYS A 190 10.77 -3.40 -2.57
CA LYS A 190 10.40 -2.17 -1.81
C LYS A 190 11.57 -1.19 -1.58
N THR A 191 12.79 -1.51 -2.02
CA THR A 191 13.97 -0.64 -1.99
C THR A 191 14.42 -0.27 -3.40
N PHE A 192 13.47 0.15 -4.23
CA PHE A 192 13.76 0.66 -5.57
C PHE A 192 14.16 2.14 -5.51
N ASP A 193 15.45 2.39 -5.41
CA ASP A 193 16.01 3.74 -5.44
C ASP A 193 16.38 4.11 -6.88
N LEU A 194 15.43 4.70 -7.62
CA LEU A 194 15.65 5.17 -9.00
C LEU A 194 16.79 6.18 -9.14
N PHE A 195 17.12 6.89 -8.07
CA PHE A 195 18.17 7.91 -8.10
C PHE A 195 19.55 7.29 -8.08
N SER A 196 19.78 6.30 -7.21
CA SER A 196 21.13 5.81 -6.93
C SER A 196 21.40 4.39 -7.42
N MET A 197 20.38 3.60 -7.75
CA MET A 197 20.57 2.23 -8.22
C MET A 197 21.17 2.23 -9.63
N PRO A 198 22.39 1.72 -9.84
CA PRO A 198 22.97 1.65 -11.18
C PRO A 198 22.10 0.79 -12.10
N PHE A 199 21.96 1.19 -13.36
CA PHE A 199 21.27 0.40 -14.38
C PHE A 199 21.94 0.56 -15.74
N ARG A 200 21.59 -0.33 -16.68
CA ARG A 200 22.03 -0.27 -18.07
C ARG A 200 20.86 0.18 -18.93
N ALA A 201 21.11 1.11 -19.83
CA ALA A 201 20.14 1.55 -20.83
C ALA A 201 20.14 0.57 -22.02
N ASP A 202 19.67 -0.66 -21.78
CA ASP A 202 19.68 -1.79 -22.72
C ASP A 202 18.31 -2.47 -22.91
N GLY A 203 17.22 -1.81 -22.51
CA GLY A 203 15.85 -2.35 -22.58
C GLY A 203 15.55 -3.46 -21.57
N SER A 204 16.38 -3.60 -20.52
CA SER A 204 16.17 -4.56 -19.43
C SER A 204 16.00 -3.87 -18.06
N GLY A 205 15.48 -4.60 -17.07
CA GLY A 205 15.37 -4.12 -15.68
C GLY A 205 14.67 -2.77 -15.55
N THR A 206 15.39 -1.76 -15.03
CA THR A 206 14.90 -0.38 -14.87
C THR A 206 14.67 0.31 -16.23
N ASP A 207 15.51 0.07 -17.24
CA ASP A 207 15.36 0.73 -18.54
C ASP A 207 14.11 0.25 -19.28
N LYS A 208 13.76 -1.03 -19.14
CA LYS A 208 12.49 -1.56 -19.63
C LYS A 208 11.28 -0.83 -19.01
N LEU A 209 11.36 -0.47 -17.74
CA LEU A 209 10.30 0.35 -17.12
C LEU A 209 10.23 1.74 -17.77
N LEU A 210 11.38 2.33 -18.12
CA LEU A 210 11.43 3.62 -18.82
C LEU A 210 10.84 3.52 -20.23
N ASP A 211 11.10 2.44 -20.98
CA ASP A 211 10.52 2.20 -22.32
C ASP A 211 9.00 2.26 -22.34
N HIS A 212 8.39 1.77 -21.26
CA HIS A 212 6.95 1.69 -21.07
C HIS A 212 6.36 2.89 -20.34
N THR A 213 7.17 3.90 -19.99
CA THR A 213 6.76 5.06 -19.20
C THR A 213 6.94 6.36 -19.98
N ARG A 214 5.87 7.14 -20.06
CA ARG A 214 5.89 8.48 -20.67
C ARG A 214 5.45 9.51 -19.65
N VAL A 215 6.27 10.54 -19.42
CA VAL A 215 5.93 11.68 -18.55
C VAL A 215 5.73 12.92 -19.40
N SER A 216 4.59 13.59 -19.23
CA SER A 216 4.26 14.84 -19.91
C SER A 216 3.96 15.93 -18.88
N TYR A 217 4.66 17.06 -19.01
CA TYR A 217 4.53 18.20 -18.10
C TYR A 217 3.60 19.25 -18.70
N GLY A 218 2.42 19.43 -18.09
CA GLY A 218 1.57 20.59 -18.33
C GLY A 218 1.84 21.71 -17.31
N THR A 219 1.19 22.86 -17.52
CA THR A 219 1.32 24.02 -16.62
C THR A 219 0.82 23.71 -15.21
N VAL A 220 -0.29 22.98 -15.09
CA VAL A 220 -0.96 22.69 -13.81
C VAL A 220 -0.84 21.21 -13.41
N ASN A 221 -0.87 20.29 -14.38
CA ASN A 221 -0.86 18.85 -14.12
C ASN A 221 0.32 18.17 -14.80
N VAL A 222 0.74 17.03 -14.26
CA VAL A 222 1.69 16.12 -14.91
C VAL A 222 0.95 14.85 -15.29
N VAL A 223 1.13 14.39 -16.54
CA VAL A 223 0.49 13.17 -17.03
C VAL A 223 1.54 12.08 -17.19
N LEU A 224 1.33 10.97 -16.51
CA LEU A 224 2.11 9.75 -16.60
C LEU A 224 1.32 8.72 -17.39
N VAL A 225 1.86 8.22 -18.50
CA VAL A 225 1.26 7.12 -19.27
C VAL A 225 2.16 5.90 -19.15
N LEU A 226 1.57 4.78 -18.76
CA LEU A 226 2.22 3.48 -18.62
C LEU A 226 1.59 2.48 -19.59
N ASP A 227 2.42 1.84 -20.40
CA ASP A 227 2.01 0.72 -21.24
C ASP A 227 2.43 -0.60 -20.57
N ALA A 228 1.46 -1.36 -20.06
CA ALA A 228 1.68 -2.65 -19.42
C ALA A 228 1.44 -3.83 -20.40
N GLY A 229 1.49 -3.57 -21.71
CA GLY A 229 1.27 -4.56 -22.76
C GLY A 229 -0.21 -4.85 -22.99
N ALA A 230 -0.87 -5.53 -22.04
CA ALA A 230 -2.30 -5.85 -22.13
C ALA A 230 -3.20 -4.69 -21.64
N ALA A 231 -2.65 -3.72 -20.92
CA ALA A 231 -3.41 -2.58 -20.41
C ALA A 231 -2.59 -1.29 -20.50
N THR A 232 -3.27 -0.17 -20.67
CA THR A 232 -2.66 1.17 -20.61
C THR A 232 -3.21 1.92 -19.41
N GLN A 233 -2.32 2.45 -18.56
CA GLN A 233 -2.68 3.35 -17.47
C GLN A 233 -2.30 4.78 -17.83
N THR A 234 -3.23 5.71 -17.65
CA THR A 234 -3.00 7.16 -17.69
C THR A 234 -3.24 7.75 -16.32
N THR A 235 -2.25 8.43 -15.76
CA THR A 235 -2.30 9.03 -14.43
C THR A 235 -2.05 10.53 -14.51
N ALA A 236 -3.03 11.32 -14.08
CA ALA A 236 -2.89 12.76 -13.89
C ALA A 236 -2.48 13.05 -12.45
N LEU A 237 -1.38 13.78 -12.29
CA LEU A 237 -0.87 14.26 -11.01
C LEU A 237 -1.23 15.73 -10.84
N SER A 238 -1.78 16.04 -9.67
CA SER A 238 -2.04 17.41 -9.20
C SER A 238 -1.35 17.64 -7.86
N PHE A 239 -0.95 18.88 -7.60
CA PHE A 239 -0.10 19.27 -6.47
C PHE A 239 -0.81 20.34 -5.63
N LEU A 240 -1.01 20.04 -4.35
CA LEU A 240 -1.70 20.90 -3.40
C LEU A 240 -0.70 21.51 -2.43
N THR A 241 -0.35 22.78 -2.64
CA THR A 241 0.68 23.48 -1.86
C THR A 241 0.30 23.69 -0.41
N ALA A 242 -0.99 23.94 -0.13
CA ALA A 242 -1.50 24.18 1.21
C ALA A 242 -1.28 22.99 2.17
N THR A 243 -1.23 21.77 1.64
CA THR A 243 -1.07 20.53 2.41
C THR A 243 0.17 19.73 2.01
N SER A 244 1.04 20.30 1.15
CA SER A 244 2.17 19.60 0.52
C SER A 244 1.81 18.22 -0.04
N SER A 245 0.63 18.11 -0.66
CA SER A 245 0.07 16.83 -1.07
C SER A 245 0.14 16.62 -2.58
N ILE A 246 0.29 15.37 -2.98
CA ILE A 246 0.18 14.92 -4.37
C ILE A 246 -1.09 14.09 -4.48
N THR A 247 -1.93 14.43 -5.44
CA THR A 247 -3.09 13.62 -5.82
C THR A 247 -2.84 13.03 -7.20
N ALA A 248 -2.86 11.71 -7.27
CA ALA A 248 -2.74 10.92 -8.48
C ALA A 248 -4.11 10.35 -8.85
N SER A 249 -4.63 10.72 -10.01
CA SER A 249 -5.88 10.22 -10.56
C SER A 249 -5.58 9.39 -11.81
N SER A 250 -5.84 8.09 -11.73
CA SER A 250 -5.45 7.10 -12.72
C SER A 250 -6.66 6.52 -13.42
N THR A 251 -6.54 6.26 -14.72
CA THR A 251 -7.46 5.46 -15.53
C THR A 251 -6.66 4.37 -16.21
N THR A 252 -7.01 3.12 -15.98
CA THR A 252 -6.43 1.95 -16.65
C THR A 252 -7.48 1.33 -17.57
N THR A 253 -7.11 1.01 -18.81
CA THR A 253 -8.00 0.32 -19.77
C THR A 253 -7.31 -0.89 -20.39
N ASN A 254 -8.09 -1.96 -20.59
CA ASN A 254 -7.74 -3.12 -21.42
C ASN A 254 -8.84 -3.27 -22.50
N GLY A 255 -8.89 -2.31 -23.42
CA GLY A 255 -9.91 -2.22 -24.47
C GLY A 255 -11.28 -1.82 -23.92
N THR A 256 -12.09 -2.79 -23.50
CA THR A 256 -13.48 -2.59 -23.07
C THR A 256 -13.65 -2.45 -21.55
N VAL A 257 -12.65 -2.89 -20.78
CA VAL A 257 -12.68 -2.85 -19.31
C VAL A 257 -11.90 -1.64 -18.84
N THR A 258 -12.47 -0.87 -17.90
CA THR A 258 -11.85 0.34 -17.36
C THR A 258 -11.84 0.33 -15.83
N THR A 259 -10.74 0.80 -15.28
CA THR A 259 -10.56 1.02 -13.84
C THR A 259 -10.11 2.46 -13.61
N THR A 260 -10.75 3.16 -12.67
CA THR A 260 -10.39 4.54 -12.29
C THR A 260 -10.04 4.59 -10.81
N ALA A 261 -8.94 5.24 -10.45
CA ALA A 261 -8.46 5.33 -9.08
C ALA A 261 -8.02 6.76 -8.75
N SER A 262 -8.06 7.13 -7.46
CA SER A 262 -7.53 8.43 -7.00
C SER A 262 -6.87 8.32 -5.63
N SER A 263 -5.55 8.49 -5.59
CA SER A 263 -4.77 8.45 -4.36
C SER A 263 -4.22 9.83 -4.02
N THR A 264 -4.39 10.26 -2.77
CA THR A 264 -3.76 11.48 -2.24
C THR A 264 -2.85 11.11 -1.09
N SER A 265 -1.65 11.67 -1.07
CA SER A 265 -0.73 11.57 0.07
C SER A 265 0.06 12.87 0.24
N VAL A 266 0.41 13.16 1.49
CA VAL A 266 1.32 14.22 1.87
C VAL A 266 2.74 13.77 1.54
N ALA A 267 3.44 14.54 0.71
CA ALA A 267 4.87 14.38 0.54
C ALA A 267 5.56 15.05 1.74
N ALA A 268 6.32 14.29 2.53
CA ALA A 268 7.05 14.80 3.69
C ALA A 268 8.28 15.62 3.23
N VAL A 269 8.02 16.84 2.78
CA VAL A 269 9.01 17.78 2.25
C VAL A 269 9.51 18.78 3.28
N SER A 270 8.89 18.85 4.46
CA SER A 270 9.32 19.69 5.58
C SER A 270 9.88 18.87 6.75
N ASN A 271 10.73 19.49 7.58
CA ASN A 271 11.28 18.87 8.79
C ASN A 271 10.19 18.40 9.77
N ALA A 272 9.09 19.15 9.89
CA ALA A 272 7.98 18.77 10.76
C ALA A 272 7.28 17.50 10.27
N GLN A 273 7.08 17.35 8.96
CA GLN A 273 6.50 16.13 8.38
C GLN A 273 7.44 14.93 8.55
N ILE A 274 8.73 15.12 8.30
CA ILE A 274 9.74 14.06 8.50
C ILE A 274 9.78 13.62 9.96
N ALA A 275 9.84 14.58 10.90
CA ALA A 275 9.84 14.29 12.34
C ALA A 275 8.57 13.55 12.80
N ALA A 276 7.40 13.90 12.24
CA ALA A 276 6.15 13.18 12.52
C ALA A 276 6.19 11.73 12.02
N VAL A 277 6.64 11.50 10.78
CA VAL A 277 6.76 10.15 10.21
C VAL A 277 7.76 9.31 11.00
N ASP A 278 8.92 9.88 11.36
CA ASP A 278 9.96 9.18 12.11
C ASP A 278 9.49 8.87 13.55
N GLY A 279 8.79 9.81 14.20
CA GLY A 279 8.17 9.59 15.51
C GLY A 279 7.10 8.50 15.51
N ILE A 280 6.25 8.46 14.48
CA ILE A 280 5.25 7.39 14.32
C ILE A 280 5.95 6.03 14.07
N ASN A 281 6.96 5.98 13.20
CA ASN A 281 7.74 4.77 12.96
C ASN A 281 8.44 4.26 14.22
N ALA A 282 8.92 5.15 15.09
CA ALA A 282 9.48 4.78 16.39
C ALA A 282 8.44 4.11 17.30
N THR A 283 7.24 4.67 17.42
CA THR A 283 6.12 4.04 18.15
C THR A 283 5.79 2.66 17.59
N LEU A 284 5.67 2.54 16.26
CA LEU A 284 5.35 1.28 15.58
C LEU A 284 6.41 0.21 15.81
N SER A 285 7.68 0.59 15.75
CA SER A 285 8.82 -0.32 15.97
C SER A 285 8.86 -0.80 17.42
N ALA A 286 8.58 0.08 18.38
CA ALA A 286 8.49 -0.28 19.80
C ALA A 286 7.30 -1.21 20.07
N PHE A 287 6.12 -0.91 19.51
CA PHE A 287 4.95 -1.79 19.59
C PHE A 287 5.26 -3.18 19.00
N ALA A 288 5.83 -3.25 17.79
CA ALA A 288 6.21 -4.50 17.15
C ALA A 288 7.20 -5.30 18.00
N SER A 289 8.17 -4.63 18.62
CA SER A 289 9.15 -5.26 19.52
C SER A 289 8.48 -5.91 20.73
N VAL A 290 7.49 -5.24 21.36
CA VAL A 290 6.71 -5.80 22.46
C VAL A 290 5.92 -7.02 22.00
N VAL A 291 5.18 -6.91 20.88
CA VAL A 291 4.41 -8.02 20.32
C VAL A 291 5.30 -9.24 20.05
N ASN A 292 6.44 -9.03 19.40
CA ASN A 292 7.37 -10.10 19.06
C ASN A 292 8.00 -10.76 20.31
N SER A 293 8.30 -9.96 21.33
CA SER A 293 8.88 -10.48 22.58
C SER A 293 7.89 -11.27 23.43
N LYS A 294 6.61 -10.84 23.45
CA LYS A 294 5.56 -11.46 24.26
C LYS A 294 4.90 -12.64 23.54
N SER A 295 4.76 -12.55 22.21
CA SER A 295 4.18 -13.57 21.34
C SER A 295 2.84 -14.12 21.89
N SER A 296 2.77 -15.39 22.29
CA SER A 296 1.55 -16.02 22.85
C SER A 296 1.15 -15.50 24.23
N THR A 297 2.03 -14.81 24.95
CA THR A 297 1.77 -14.25 26.29
C THR A 297 1.37 -12.77 26.27
N LEU A 298 1.19 -12.19 25.08
CA LEU A 298 0.80 -10.79 24.91
C LEU A 298 -0.51 -10.49 25.66
N THR A 299 -0.51 -9.41 26.43
CA THR A 299 -1.67 -8.89 27.17
C THR A 299 -1.94 -7.43 26.84
N ALA A 300 -3.13 -6.92 27.19
CA ALA A 300 -3.48 -5.52 26.95
C ALA A 300 -2.56 -4.55 27.72
N SER A 301 -2.12 -4.92 28.93
CA SER A 301 -1.21 -4.12 29.74
C SER A 301 0.18 -3.96 29.13
N ASP A 302 0.62 -4.91 28.30
CA ASP A 302 1.93 -4.81 27.63
C ASP A 302 1.95 -3.71 26.56
N ILE A 303 0.80 -3.40 25.97
CA ILE A 303 0.70 -2.53 24.79
C ILE A 303 -0.13 -1.26 25.00
N VAL A 304 -0.80 -1.11 26.15
CA VAL A 304 -1.71 0.03 26.42
C VAL A 304 -1.02 1.40 26.25
N SER A 305 0.29 1.50 26.48
CA SER A 305 1.06 2.74 26.35
C SER A 305 1.21 3.24 24.92
N PHE A 306 0.92 2.43 23.91
CA PHE A 306 0.99 2.83 22.49
C PHE A 306 -0.32 3.43 21.96
N PHE A 307 -1.37 3.48 22.78
CA PHE A 307 -2.71 3.93 22.40
C PHE A 307 -3.14 5.16 23.20
N ASP A 308 -3.80 6.10 22.52
CA ASP A 308 -4.36 7.30 23.15
C ASP A 308 -5.38 6.89 24.23
N PRO A 309 -5.36 7.51 25.43
CA PRO A 309 -6.32 7.21 26.48
C PRO A 309 -7.79 7.39 26.10
N ASN A 310 -8.07 8.26 25.14
CA ASN A 310 -9.40 8.54 24.61
C ASN A 310 -9.65 7.84 23.26
N LEU A 311 -8.93 6.74 22.97
CA LEU A 311 -9.14 5.98 21.74
C LEU A 311 -10.60 5.56 21.61
N LEU A 312 -11.17 5.96 20.48
CA LEU A 312 -12.43 5.44 19.94
C LEU A 312 -12.15 5.06 18.49
N ASN A 313 -12.29 3.78 18.16
CA ASN A 313 -12.05 3.29 16.81
C ASN A 313 -13.22 2.41 16.37
N GLU A 314 -13.92 2.81 15.32
CA GLU A 314 -15.04 2.06 14.75
C GLU A 314 -16.14 1.73 15.77
N GLY A 315 -16.37 2.60 16.75
CA GLY A 315 -17.32 2.42 17.84
C GLY A 315 -16.78 1.67 19.06
N LEU A 316 -15.57 1.10 18.97
CA LEU A 316 -14.92 0.40 20.07
C LEU A 316 -14.11 1.38 20.92
N ASN A 317 -14.30 1.33 22.24
CA ASN A 317 -13.45 2.06 23.17
C ASN A 317 -12.06 1.43 23.27
N ARG A 318 -11.12 2.09 23.97
CA ARG A 318 -9.73 1.62 24.11
C ARG A 318 -9.62 0.19 24.61
N ASP A 319 -10.38 -0.20 25.63
CA ASP A 319 -10.24 -1.53 26.23
C ASP A 319 -10.77 -2.63 25.31
N GLN A 320 -11.92 -2.38 24.65
CA GLN A 320 -12.49 -3.27 23.63
C GLN A 320 -11.55 -3.42 22.43
N PHE A 321 -10.98 -2.31 21.97
CA PHE A 321 -10.03 -2.31 20.86
C PHE A 321 -8.74 -3.08 21.21
N LEU A 322 -8.17 -2.82 22.39
CA LEU A 322 -6.97 -3.52 22.89
C LEU A 322 -7.20 -5.03 23.02
N ALA A 323 -8.37 -5.47 23.49
CA ALA A 323 -8.69 -6.89 23.55
C ALA A 323 -8.66 -7.55 22.16
N GLY A 324 -9.17 -6.86 21.14
CA GLY A 324 -9.10 -7.31 19.75
C GLY A 324 -7.66 -7.37 19.22
N VAL A 325 -6.88 -6.32 19.48
CA VAL A 325 -5.45 -6.24 19.13
C VAL A 325 -4.67 -7.41 19.74
N VAL A 326 -4.83 -7.68 21.05
CA VAL A 326 -4.15 -8.80 21.71
C VAL A 326 -4.49 -10.13 21.04
N GLN A 327 -5.77 -10.40 20.78
CA GLN A 327 -6.20 -11.64 20.13
C GLN A 327 -5.62 -11.77 18.72
N GLN A 328 -5.53 -10.66 17.98
CA GLN A 328 -4.97 -10.63 16.64
C GLN A 328 -3.46 -10.94 16.65
N PHE A 329 -2.72 -10.34 17.57
CA PHE A 329 -1.25 -10.37 17.56
C PHE A 329 -0.61 -11.55 18.27
N GLN A 330 -1.34 -12.25 19.14
CA GLN A 330 -0.80 -13.38 19.88
C GLN A 330 -0.32 -14.51 18.94
N GLY A 331 0.94 -14.88 19.12
CA GLY A 331 1.59 -15.97 18.36
C GLY A 331 2.10 -15.56 16.97
N LEU A 332 2.15 -14.26 16.67
CA LEU A 332 2.73 -13.73 15.44
C LEU A 332 4.11 -13.13 15.68
N SER A 333 4.92 -13.09 14.62
CA SER A 333 6.01 -12.14 14.46
C SER A 333 5.52 -11.01 13.55
N VAL A 334 5.77 -9.75 13.91
CA VAL A 334 5.26 -8.59 13.18
C VAL A 334 6.32 -7.51 12.95
N ALA A 335 6.15 -6.77 11.86
CA ALA A 335 6.83 -5.51 11.60
C ALA A 335 5.81 -4.48 11.10
N LEU A 336 5.89 -3.25 11.61
CA LEU A 336 4.99 -2.16 11.27
C LEU A 336 5.80 -0.95 10.81
N SER A 337 5.36 -0.31 9.74
CA SER A 337 5.95 0.93 9.26
C SER A 337 4.90 1.83 8.63
N VAL A 338 5.14 3.14 8.62
CA VAL A 338 4.39 4.07 7.78
C VAL A 338 4.63 3.71 6.31
N ASP A 339 3.55 3.51 5.56
CA ASP A 339 3.57 3.35 4.09
C ASP A 339 3.32 4.70 3.42
N LYS A 340 2.32 5.46 3.90
CA LYS A 340 2.00 6.82 3.40
C LYS A 340 1.56 7.74 4.53
N LEU A 341 1.98 9.00 4.47
CA LEU A 341 1.36 10.08 5.23
C LEU A 341 0.15 10.60 4.45
N LEU A 342 -1.04 10.58 5.06
CA LEU A 342 -2.29 10.98 4.40
C LEU A 342 -2.75 12.37 4.84
N ALA A 343 -2.53 12.72 6.11
CA ALA A 343 -2.78 14.06 6.64
C ALA A 343 -1.86 14.32 7.84
N LEU A 344 -1.51 15.59 8.05
CA LEU A 344 -0.77 16.04 9.23
C LEU A 344 -1.26 17.44 9.62
N ASP A 345 -1.68 17.60 10.87
CA ASP A 345 -1.85 18.88 11.52
C ASP A 345 -0.83 18.96 12.66
N PRO A 346 0.32 19.64 12.45
CA PRO A 346 1.34 19.75 13.48
C PRO A 346 0.91 20.65 14.65
N GLY A 347 -0.03 21.58 14.43
CA GLY A 347 -0.55 22.47 15.48
C GLY A 347 -1.49 21.73 16.43
N ALA A 348 -2.36 20.87 15.89
CA ALA A 348 -3.21 19.99 16.69
C ALA A 348 -2.49 18.72 17.18
N GLY A 349 -1.28 18.45 16.69
CA GLY A 349 -0.54 17.22 16.98
C GLY A 349 -1.28 15.98 16.49
N THR A 350 -1.90 16.02 15.31
CA THR A 350 -2.63 14.88 14.75
C THR A 350 -2.08 14.48 13.39
N ALA A 351 -2.09 13.18 13.11
CA ALA A 351 -1.68 12.63 11.83
C ALA A 351 -2.60 11.50 11.41
N GLN A 352 -2.78 11.33 10.11
CA GLN A 352 -3.39 10.15 9.52
C GLN A 352 -2.36 9.50 8.60
N VAL A 353 -2.14 8.21 8.78
CA VAL A 353 -1.15 7.45 8.02
C VAL A 353 -1.75 6.15 7.52
N GLN A 354 -1.34 5.73 6.33
CA GLN A 354 -1.47 4.34 5.91
C GLN A 354 -0.27 3.59 6.49
N LEU A 355 -0.53 2.57 7.29
CA LEU A 355 0.48 1.68 7.84
C LEU A 355 0.62 0.46 6.96
N LYS A 356 1.85 0.04 6.72
CA LYS A 356 2.18 -1.29 6.22
C LYS A 356 2.42 -2.19 7.42
N PHE A 357 1.62 -3.24 7.48
CA PHE A 357 1.70 -4.32 8.44
C PHE A 357 2.34 -5.53 7.77
N VAL A 358 3.36 -6.12 8.38
CA VAL A 358 3.96 -7.39 7.94
C VAL A 358 3.83 -8.38 9.07
N ALA A 359 3.09 -9.46 8.88
CA ALA A 359 2.98 -10.57 9.83
C ALA A 359 3.64 -11.81 9.27
N THR A 360 4.39 -12.50 10.12
CA THR A 360 4.92 -13.83 9.85
C THR A 360 4.45 -14.78 10.94
N GLN A 361 3.91 -15.91 10.53
CA GLN A 361 3.63 -17.06 11.39
C GLN A 361 4.07 -18.30 10.61
N ASN A 362 4.51 -19.38 11.25
CA ASN A 362 4.94 -20.65 10.63
C ASN A 362 5.67 -20.54 9.26
N GLY A 363 6.56 -19.55 9.07
CA GLY A 363 7.28 -19.30 7.82
C GLY A 363 6.51 -18.62 6.69
N GLN A 364 5.20 -18.36 6.82
CA GLN A 364 4.43 -17.57 5.84
C GLN A 364 4.38 -16.11 6.25
N THR A 365 4.59 -15.21 5.29
CA THR A 365 4.57 -13.77 5.51
C THR A 365 3.40 -13.13 4.77
N GLN A 366 2.65 -12.30 5.47
CA GLN A 366 1.55 -11.50 4.95
C GLN A 366 1.88 -10.02 5.07
N ILE A 367 1.37 -9.25 4.11
CA ILE A 367 1.48 -7.79 4.10
C ILE A 367 0.07 -7.23 4.01
N GLU A 368 -0.29 -6.33 4.92
CA GLU A 368 -1.54 -5.59 4.89
C GLU A 368 -1.28 -4.10 4.96
N ARG A 369 -2.23 -3.30 4.48
CA ARG A 369 -2.19 -1.84 4.58
C ARG A 369 -3.48 -1.32 5.18
N ASN A 370 -3.37 -0.56 6.27
CA ASN A 370 -4.52 -0.05 6.99
C ASN A 370 -4.30 1.41 7.38
N THR A 371 -5.35 2.23 7.32
CA THR A 371 -5.27 3.64 7.70
C THR A 371 -5.52 3.80 9.19
N PHE A 372 -4.63 4.51 9.88
CA PHE A 372 -4.76 4.82 11.29
C PHE A 372 -4.53 6.31 11.56
N ASN A 373 -5.20 6.81 12.59
CA ASN A 373 -4.95 8.14 13.12
C ASN A 373 -4.02 8.05 14.32
N PHE A 374 -3.13 9.03 14.42
CA PHE A 374 -2.21 9.22 15.53
C PHE A 374 -2.41 10.59 16.15
N ARG A 375 -2.19 10.66 17.46
CA ARG A 375 -2.13 11.91 18.22
C ARG A 375 -0.81 11.99 18.97
N LEU A 376 -0.16 13.14 18.90
CA LEU A 376 1.03 13.45 19.66
C LEU A 376 0.63 13.73 21.13
N SER A 377 1.18 12.96 22.05
CA SER A 377 1.01 13.13 23.49
C SER A 377 2.39 13.18 24.15
N GLY A 378 2.75 14.36 24.67
CA GLY A 378 4.15 14.63 25.05
C GLY A 378 5.06 14.53 23.83
N SER A 379 6.07 13.66 23.89
CA SER A 379 6.98 13.37 22.78
C SER A 379 6.60 12.15 21.93
N ASN A 380 5.51 11.46 22.27
CA ASN A 380 5.16 10.17 21.67
C ASN A 380 3.91 10.29 20.80
N TRP A 381 3.97 9.75 19.59
CA TRP A 381 2.80 9.56 18.76
C TRP A 381 2.06 8.31 19.23
N LEU A 382 0.80 8.46 19.62
CA LEU A 382 -0.06 7.38 20.08
C LEU A 382 -1.17 7.12 19.07
N LEU A 383 -1.56 5.85 18.93
CA LEU A 383 -2.63 5.45 18.03
C LEU A 383 -3.97 5.93 18.64
N ALA A 384 -4.71 6.78 17.93
CA ALA A 384 -5.81 7.58 18.49
C ALA A 384 -7.23 7.09 18.11
N GLY A 385 -7.32 6.20 17.13
CA GLY A 385 -8.59 5.73 16.59
C GLY A 385 -9.26 6.74 15.64
N ASP A 386 -10.32 6.30 14.95
CA ASP A 386 -11.02 7.09 13.95
C ASP A 386 -12.10 8.05 14.50
N GLY A 387 -12.37 7.98 15.81
CA GLY A 387 -13.36 8.80 16.50
C GLY A 387 -14.81 8.49 16.11
N ARG A 388 -15.05 7.44 15.31
CA ARG A 388 -16.38 7.09 14.82
C ARG A 388 -17.08 6.21 15.83
N ILE A 389 -18.41 6.33 15.90
CA ILE A 389 -19.26 5.49 16.75
C ILE A 389 -19.61 4.13 16.13
N ALA A 390 -19.12 3.85 14.91
CA ALA A 390 -19.40 2.64 14.16
C ALA A 390 -18.28 2.39 13.14
N SER A 391 -18.10 1.12 12.75
CA SER A 391 -17.36 0.75 11.55
C SER A 391 -18.16 1.22 10.33
N LEU A 392 -17.53 1.95 9.42
CA LEU A 392 -18.14 2.47 8.19
C LEU A 392 -17.32 2.03 6.99
N SER A 393 -17.99 1.39 6.03
CA SER A 393 -17.42 0.96 4.77
C SER A 393 -18.21 1.55 3.61
N VAL A 394 -17.50 2.15 2.66
CA VAL A 394 -18.03 2.60 1.38
C VAL A 394 -17.07 2.09 0.31
N GLN A 395 -17.55 1.20 -0.55
CA GLN A 395 -16.73 0.50 -1.52
C GLN A 395 -17.40 0.50 -2.89
N ALA A 396 -16.84 1.22 -3.84
CA ALA A 396 -16.99 0.94 -5.24
C ALA A 396 -16.32 -0.41 -5.57
N GLU A 397 -17.03 -1.24 -6.33
CA GLU A 397 -16.62 -2.61 -6.66
C GLU A 397 -17.13 -3.02 -8.04
N GLY A 398 -16.34 -3.83 -8.77
CA GLY A 398 -16.85 -4.67 -9.83
C GLY A 398 -17.45 -5.92 -9.22
N ARG A 399 -18.78 -6.05 -9.19
CA ARG A 399 -19.48 -7.13 -8.47
C ARG A 399 -20.03 -8.19 -9.41
N SER A 400 -19.80 -9.44 -9.03
CA SER A 400 -20.50 -10.62 -9.57
C SER A 400 -21.25 -11.35 -8.47
N ASN A 401 -22.51 -11.69 -8.70
CA ASN A 401 -23.30 -12.58 -7.88
C ASN A 401 -23.49 -13.90 -8.63
N GLN A 402 -23.27 -15.00 -7.93
CA GLN A 402 -23.34 -16.36 -8.46
C GLN A 402 -24.00 -17.32 -7.45
N GLY A 403 -24.25 -18.55 -7.90
CA GLY A 403 -24.94 -19.56 -7.09
C GLY A 403 -26.45 -19.30 -7.08
N THR A 404 -27.06 -19.32 -5.90
CA THR A 404 -28.48 -18.96 -5.74
C THR A 404 -28.71 -17.45 -5.81
N PHE A 405 -27.65 -16.64 -5.67
CA PHE A 405 -27.75 -15.21 -5.74
C PHE A 405 -27.58 -14.75 -7.20
N THR A 406 -28.68 -14.40 -7.85
CA THR A 406 -28.72 -14.04 -9.27
C THR A 406 -28.95 -12.55 -9.50
N GLY A 407 -28.29 -11.98 -10.52
CA GLY A 407 -28.49 -10.59 -10.94
C GLY A 407 -27.56 -9.59 -10.24
N MET A 408 -27.77 -8.29 -10.47
CA MET A 408 -26.96 -7.18 -9.93
C MET A 408 -25.45 -7.31 -10.23
N ASN A 409 -25.11 -7.88 -11.39
CA ASN A 409 -23.74 -7.98 -11.86
C ASN A 409 -23.33 -6.69 -12.53
N GLY A 410 -22.17 -6.17 -12.15
CA GLY A 410 -21.63 -4.94 -12.70
C GLY A 410 -21.01 -4.04 -11.64
N PRO A 411 -20.66 -2.82 -12.05
CA PRO A 411 -20.03 -1.87 -11.15
C PRO A 411 -21.04 -1.31 -10.14
N ALA A 412 -20.77 -1.41 -8.85
CA ALA A 412 -21.70 -1.01 -7.79
C ALA A 412 -20.97 -0.27 -6.65
N VAL A 413 -21.74 0.40 -5.79
CA VAL A 413 -21.25 0.92 -4.51
C VAL A 413 -21.93 0.16 -3.38
N ASN A 414 -21.12 -0.51 -2.56
CA ASN A 414 -21.52 -1.21 -1.35
C ASN A 414 -21.25 -0.35 -0.11
N LEU A 415 -22.25 -0.21 0.73
CA LEU A 415 -22.18 0.45 2.03
C LEU A 415 -22.45 -0.58 3.11
N ASP A 416 -21.56 -0.65 4.10
CA ASP A 416 -21.70 -1.51 5.29
C ASP A 416 -21.39 -0.66 6.54
N VAL A 417 -22.33 -0.66 7.48
CA VAL A 417 -22.26 0.08 8.73
C VAL A 417 -22.49 -0.87 9.90
N ARG A 418 -21.50 -0.97 10.80
CA ARG A 418 -21.55 -1.83 12.00
C ARG A 418 -21.33 -1.01 13.28
N PRO A 419 -22.40 -0.48 13.90
CA PRO A 419 -22.33 0.08 15.24
C PRO A 419 -22.38 -1.02 16.29
N VAL A 420 -21.94 -0.70 17.51
CA VAL A 420 -22.21 -1.57 18.68
C VAL A 420 -23.72 -1.80 18.79
N HIS A 421 -24.12 -3.04 19.06
CA HIS A 421 -25.52 -3.45 19.09
C HIS A 421 -26.37 -2.52 19.96
N GLY A 422 -27.45 -1.98 19.38
CA GLY A 422 -28.39 -1.05 20.02
C GLY A 422 -27.93 0.41 20.08
N ALA A 423 -26.72 0.76 19.63
CA ALA A 423 -26.21 2.14 19.72
C ALA A 423 -26.81 3.09 18.67
N VAL A 424 -27.26 2.56 17.53
CA VAL A 424 -27.78 3.31 16.38
C VAL A 424 -29.15 2.74 16.01
N ALA A 425 -30.15 3.61 15.90
CA ALA A 425 -31.52 3.25 15.57
C ALA A 425 -31.75 3.15 14.05
N SER A 426 -31.06 3.98 13.26
CA SER A 426 -31.16 3.94 11.79
C SER A 426 -29.94 4.57 11.11
N VAL A 427 -29.77 4.20 9.84
CA VAL A 427 -28.69 4.65 8.97
C VAL A 427 -29.27 5.18 7.67
N THR A 428 -28.81 6.35 7.23
CA THR A 428 -29.07 6.88 5.89
C THR A 428 -27.77 7.29 5.23
N ALA A 429 -27.75 7.38 3.90
CA ALA A 429 -26.61 7.94 3.19
C ALA A 429 -27.02 8.73 1.96
N THR A 430 -26.18 9.68 1.57
CA THR A 430 -26.34 10.51 0.38
C THR A 430 -25.04 10.58 -0.42
N ALA A 431 -25.20 10.57 -1.75
CA ALA A 431 -24.14 10.79 -2.73
C ALA A 431 -24.75 11.27 -4.05
N SER A 432 -23.91 11.69 -5.00
CA SER A 432 -24.35 12.16 -6.32
C SER A 432 -25.00 11.10 -7.20
N PHE A 433 -24.80 9.81 -6.91
CA PHE A 433 -25.27 8.67 -7.72
C PHE A 433 -26.51 7.95 -7.18
N GLY A 434 -27.19 8.53 -6.18
CA GLY A 434 -28.34 7.91 -5.52
C GLY A 434 -27.94 6.70 -4.66
N ILE A 435 -28.48 6.61 -3.45
CA ILE A 435 -28.20 5.49 -2.54
C ILE A 435 -29.53 4.89 -2.09
N PRO A 436 -29.76 3.58 -2.31
CA PRO A 436 -30.95 2.90 -1.80
C PRO A 436 -31.02 2.93 -0.27
N ALA A 437 -32.23 2.75 0.27
CA ALA A 437 -32.43 2.64 1.70
C ALA A 437 -31.60 1.49 2.30
N PHE A 438 -31.13 1.66 3.54
CA PHE A 438 -30.41 0.62 4.24
C PHE A 438 -31.35 -0.49 4.69
N THR A 439 -30.89 -1.73 4.57
CA THR A 439 -31.50 -2.92 5.18
C THR A 439 -30.74 -3.25 6.46
N GLN A 440 -31.46 -3.47 7.56
CA GLN A 440 -30.89 -4.02 8.78
C GLN A 440 -30.86 -5.55 8.67
N GLY A 441 -29.66 -6.12 8.59
CA GLY A 441 -29.44 -7.56 8.50
C GLY A 441 -29.16 -8.21 9.86
N ALA A 442 -28.71 -9.45 9.79
CA ALA A 442 -28.38 -10.28 10.95
C ALA A 442 -27.30 -9.67 11.85
N THR A 443 -27.41 -9.91 13.17
CA THR A 443 -26.44 -9.39 14.16
C THR A 443 -25.07 -10.02 13.94
N ASP A 444 -24.03 -9.19 13.89
CA ASP A 444 -22.63 -9.61 13.72
C ASP A 444 -22.01 -9.93 15.08
N VAL A 445 -21.45 -11.14 15.21
CA VAL A 445 -20.80 -11.58 16.44
C VAL A 445 -19.29 -11.59 16.23
N ARG A 446 -18.60 -10.61 16.80
CA ARG A 446 -17.14 -10.49 16.71
C ARG A 446 -16.42 -11.31 17.79
N PRO A 447 -15.15 -11.69 17.55
CA PRO A 447 -14.29 -12.26 18.58
C PRO A 447 -14.25 -11.40 19.85
N GLY A 448 -14.24 -12.05 21.01
CA GLY A 448 -14.42 -11.37 22.31
C GLY A 448 -15.88 -11.14 22.72
N GLY A 449 -16.85 -11.58 21.92
CA GLY A 449 -18.29 -11.57 22.28
C GLY A 449 -18.99 -10.24 22.00
N VAL A 450 -18.32 -9.29 21.35
CA VAL A 450 -18.93 -8.02 20.95
C VAL A 450 -19.97 -8.28 19.86
N GLN A 451 -21.20 -7.83 20.09
CA GLN A 451 -22.27 -7.87 19.10
C GLN A 451 -22.41 -6.51 18.42
N LEU A 452 -22.52 -6.52 17.10
CA LEU A 452 -22.71 -5.33 16.28
C LEU A 452 -23.98 -5.45 15.45
N ASP A 453 -24.72 -4.36 15.31
CA ASP A 453 -25.78 -4.28 14.32
C ASP A 453 -25.20 -4.26 12.91
N ALA A 454 -26.04 -4.58 11.94
CA ALA A 454 -25.65 -4.75 10.56
C ALA A 454 -26.56 -3.92 9.65
N PHE A 455 -26.08 -2.79 9.15
CA PHE A 455 -26.82 -2.00 8.16
C PHE A 455 -26.09 -2.04 6.83
N PHE A 456 -26.79 -2.44 5.78
CA PHE A 456 -26.23 -2.55 4.43
C PHE A 456 -27.05 -1.80 3.40
N SER A 457 -26.38 -1.23 2.41
CA SER A 457 -27.01 -0.74 1.18
C SER A 457 -26.08 -1.04 0.01
N ASN A 458 -26.66 -1.40 -1.13
CA ASN A 458 -25.92 -1.60 -2.37
C ASN A 458 -26.69 -0.92 -3.50
N THR A 459 -26.00 -0.14 -4.33
CA THR A 459 -26.64 0.59 -5.42
C THR A 459 -27.16 -0.31 -6.55
N GLY A 460 -26.72 -1.57 -6.59
CA GLY A 460 -26.77 -2.37 -7.80
C GLY A 460 -25.84 -1.81 -8.89
N PRO A 461 -25.92 -2.35 -10.11
CA PRO A 461 -25.11 -1.91 -11.23
C PRO A 461 -25.41 -0.44 -11.58
N LEU A 462 -24.39 0.40 -11.47
CA LEU A 462 -24.45 1.80 -11.89
C LEU A 462 -24.23 1.90 -13.41
N ALA A 463 -24.99 2.78 -14.05
CA ALA A 463 -24.81 3.11 -15.45
C ALA A 463 -23.67 4.13 -15.65
N PRO A 464 -22.94 4.09 -16.78
CA PRO A 464 -22.00 5.15 -17.13
C PRO A 464 -22.69 6.52 -17.29
N PRO A 465 -22.00 7.64 -17.00
CA PRO A 465 -20.64 7.71 -16.46
C PRO A 465 -20.60 7.29 -14.99
N LEU A 466 -19.62 6.45 -14.64
CA LEU A 466 -19.45 5.97 -13.28
C LEU A 466 -18.91 7.09 -12.37
N PRO A 467 -19.28 7.11 -11.08
CA PRO A 467 -18.73 8.08 -10.14
C PRO A 467 -17.20 8.03 -10.11
N ALA A 468 -16.55 9.20 -10.12
CA ALA A 468 -15.10 9.27 -10.02
C ALA A 468 -14.63 8.78 -8.64
N ALA A 469 -13.47 8.14 -8.58
CA ALA A 469 -12.77 7.88 -7.32
C ALA A 469 -12.61 9.18 -6.53
N GLY A 470 -12.81 9.12 -5.21
CA GLY A 470 -12.83 10.31 -4.35
C GLY A 470 -14.20 10.97 -4.18
N THR A 471 -15.23 10.60 -4.96
CA THR A 471 -16.60 11.14 -4.80
C THR A 471 -17.08 10.99 -3.36
N PRO A 472 -17.55 12.07 -2.69
CA PRO A 472 -17.96 11.99 -1.30
C PRO A 472 -19.29 11.24 -1.14
N VAL A 473 -19.31 10.35 -0.16
CA VAL A 473 -20.50 9.64 0.33
C VAL A 473 -20.69 10.01 1.80
N THR A 474 -21.84 10.61 2.13
CA THR A 474 -22.13 11.02 3.50
C THR A 474 -23.09 10.02 4.13
N ILE A 475 -22.65 9.37 5.21
CA ILE A 475 -23.44 8.43 6.00
C ILE A 475 -23.90 9.16 7.26
N THR A 476 -25.19 9.16 7.54
CA THR A 476 -25.80 9.71 8.75
C THR A 476 -26.28 8.58 9.64
N LEU A 477 -25.80 8.53 10.88
CA LEU A 477 -26.22 7.60 11.91
C LEU A 477 -27.14 8.30 12.89
N GLN A 478 -28.36 7.81 13.03
CA GLN A 478 -29.26 8.25 14.09
C GLN A 478 -28.97 7.43 15.35
N LYS A 479 -28.43 8.06 16.39
CA LYS A 479 -28.19 7.39 17.67
C LYS A 479 -29.52 6.99 18.31
N THR A 480 -29.53 5.86 19.01
CA THR A 480 -30.68 5.44 19.83
C THR A 480 -30.92 6.43 20.97
N ALA A 481 -29.84 6.96 21.54
CA ALA A 481 -29.86 8.03 22.52
C ALA A 481 -29.11 9.27 21.98
N GLY A 482 -29.83 10.39 21.83
CA GLY A 482 -29.27 11.67 21.37
C GLY A 482 -29.54 11.99 19.89
N GLY A 483 -28.80 12.96 19.35
CA GLY A 483 -28.92 13.40 17.96
C GLY A 483 -28.24 12.48 16.95
N SER A 484 -28.28 12.88 15.69
CA SER A 484 -27.56 12.21 14.61
C SER A 484 -26.09 12.64 14.53
N VAL A 485 -25.27 11.82 13.89
CA VAL A 485 -23.90 12.15 13.50
C VAL A 485 -23.68 11.76 12.05
N ALA A 486 -23.00 12.62 11.28
CA ALA A 486 -22.70 12.38 9.88
C ALA A 486 -21.20 12.19 9.66
N TYR A 487 -20.86 11.25 8.78
CA TYR A 487 -19.48 10.98 8.35
C TYR A 487 -19.41 10.97 6.84
N THR A 488 -18.47 11.73 6.28
CA THR A 488 -18.19 11.71 4.85
C THR A 488 -16.98 10.82 4.57
N LEU A 489 -17.15 9.86 3.67
CA LEU A 489 -16.10 8.98 3.18
C LEU A 489 -15.97 9.16 1.66
N PRO A 490 -14.75 9.27 1.11
CA PRO A 490 -14.56 9.26 -0.33
C PRO A 490 -14.74 7.84 -0.88
N LEU A 491 -15.32 7.71 -2.07
CA LEU A 491 -15.23 6.49 -2.86
C LEU A 491 -13.76 6.11 -3.09
N ASN A 492 -13.48 4.81 -3.03
CA ASN A 492 -12.24 4.20 -3.52
C ASN A 492 -12.20 4.17 -5.06
N ALA A 493 -11.34 3.34 -5.64
CA ALA A 493 -11.29 3.14 -7.07
C ALA A 493 -12.48 2.35 -7.58
N PHE A 494 -12.87 2.66 -8.81
CA PHE A 494 -13.98 2.06 -9.51
C PHE A 494 -13.44 1.14 -10.61
N THR A 495 -13.97 -0.07 -10.76
CA THR A 495 -13.59 -0.97 -11.84
C THR A 495 -14.82 -1.57 -12.52
N THR A 496 -14.77 -1.70 -13.84
CA THR A 496 -15.75 -2.48 -14.60
C THR A 496 -15.34 -3.93 -14.78
N GLU A 497 -14.19 -4.34 -14.23
CA GLU A 497 -13.69 -5.70 -14.34
C GLU A 497 -14.37 -6.62 -13.33
N LEU A 498 -15.05 -7.64 -13.86
CA LEU A 498 -15.72 -8.65 -13.05
C LEU A 498 -14.84 -9.88 -12.89
N ILE A 499 -14.80 -10.40 -11.67
CA ILE A 499 -14.25 -11.72 -11.36
C ILE A 499 -15.40 -12.72 -11.17
N HIS A 500 -15.10 -13.99 -11.38
CA HIS A 500 -16.07 -15.09 -11.35
C HIS A 500 -15.46 -16.31 -10.66
N VAL A 501 -16.26 -16.95 -9.81
CA VAL A 501 -15.97 -18.29 -9.30
C VAL A 501 -16.29 -19.29 -10.41
N SER A 502 -15.32 -20.17 -10.71
CA SER A 502 -15.45 -21.30 -11.65
C SER A 502 -15.76 -22.63 -10.94
N SER A 503 -15.46 -22.72 -9.66
CA SER A 503 -15.80 -23.84 -8.78
C SER A 503 -15.92 -23.33 -7.33
N PRO A 504 -16.90 -23.75 -6.52
CA PRO A 504 -17.91 -24.77 -6.81
C PRO A 504 -18.96 -24.31 -7.82
N THR A 505 -19.64 -25.26 -8.46
CA THR A 505 -20.82 -25.01 -9.30
C THR A 505 -22.14 -25.41 -8.64
N ALA A 506 -22.07 -26.07 -7.48
CA ALA A 506 -23.24 -26.51 -6.72
C ALA A 506 -23.86 -25.36 -5.93
N THR A 507 -25.19 -25.24 -6.00
CA THR A 507 -25.98 -24.23 -5.28
C THR A 507 -26.48 -24.68 -3.91
N SER A 508 -26.29 -25.96 -3.57
CA SER A 508 -26.68 -26.53 -2.28
C SER A 508 -25.60 -26.34 -1.22
N LEU A 509 -26.03 -25.97 -0.02
CA LEU A 509 -25.15 -25.81 1.14
C LEU A 509 -24.51 -27.14 1.53
N ARG A 510 -23.17 -27.13 1.60
CA ARG A 510 -22.37 -28.24 2.10
C ARG A 510 -21.47 -27.72 3.21
N PHE A 511 -21.47 -28.40 4.35
CA PHE A 511 -20.61 -28.05 5.49
C PHE A 511 -19.22 -28.66 5.32
N GLY A 512 -18.23 -28.03 5.96
CA GLY A 512 -16.83 -28.43 5.90
C GLY A 512 -16.04 -27.68 4.83
N THR A 513 -14.89 -28.26 4.46
CA THR A 513 -13.94 -27.62 3.55
C THR A 513 -14.44 -27.63 2.10
N VAL A 514 -14.47 -26.44 1.49
CA VAL A 514 -14.82 -26.23 0.09
C VAL A 514 -13.62 -25.63 -0.62
N THR A 515 -13.23 -26.23 -1.74
CA THR A 515 -12.24 -25.64 -2.66
C THR A 515 -12.94 -24.70 -3.62
N VAL A 516 -12.41 -23.48 -3.74
CA VAL A 516 -12.93 -22.41 -4.57
C VAL A 516 -11.90 -22.06 -5.62
N SER A 517 -12.31 -21.77 -6.85
CA SER A 517 -11.43 -21.35 -7.96
C SER A 517 -12.05 -20.17 -8.71
N TRP A 518 -11.22 -19.24 -9.20
CA TRP A 518 -11.66 -17.99 -9.84
C TRP A 518 -10.65 -17.45 -10.86
N ASN A 519 -11.09 -16.49 -11.69
CA ASN A 519 -10.20 -15.69 -12.54
C ASN A 519 -9.70 -14.42 -11.81
N GLN A 520 -8.51 -13.96 -12.19
CA GLN A 520 -7.90 -12.72 -11.70
C GLN A 520 -8.22 -11.53 -12.63
N PRO A 521 -8.25 -10.29 -12.11
CA PRO A 521 -8.37 -9.08 -12.92
C PRO A 521 -7.07 -8.78 -13.67
N THR A 522 -7.17 -7.96 -14.70
CA THR A 522 -6.10 -7.59 -15.65
C THR A 522 -5.87 -6.08 -15.70
N THR A 523 -6.84 -5.27 -15.27
CA THR A 523 -6.78 -3.80 -15.31
C THR A 523 -6.16 -3.16 -14.07
N TYR A 524 -5.75 -3.96 -13.10
CA TYR A 524 -4.96 -3.52 -11.95
C TYR A 524 -4.13 -4.67 -11.40
N SER A 525 -2.98 -4.35 -10.82
CA SER A 525 -2.19 -5.33 -10.08
C SER A 525 -2.95 -5.72 -8.81
N VAL A 526 -3.11 -7.03 -8.59
CA VAL A 526 -3.70 -7.51 -7.34
C VAL A 526 -2.64 -7.43 -6.24
N GLU A 527 -2.94 -6.64 -5.22
CA GLU A 527 -2.15 -6.58 -3.99
C GLU A 527 -2.62 -7.62 -2.98
N ARG A 528 -3.93 -7.89 -2.94
CA ARG A 528 -4.53 -8.81 -1.97
C ARG A 528 -5.64 -9.61 -2.63
N THR A 529 -5.60 -10.92 -2.41
CA THR A 529 -6.71 -11.83 -2.70
C THR A 529 -7.24 -12.36 -1.38
N GLN A 530 -8.53 -12.12 -1.12
CA GLN A 530 -9.21 -12.63 0.07
C GLN A 530 -10.29 -13.61 -0.36
N LEU A 531 -10.25 -14.80 0.24
CA LEU A 531 -11.32 -15.77 0.19
C LEU A 531 -11.94 -15.87 1.59
N SER A 532 -13.26 -15.69 1.70
CA SER A 532 -13.97 -15.75 2.98
C SER A 532 -15.33 -16.42 2.81
N VAL A 533 -15.91 -16.87 3.92
CA VAL A 533 -17.30 -17.30 3.96
C VAL A 533 -18.04 -16.57 5.07
N ILE A 534 -19.23 -16.07 4.75
CA ILE A 534 -20.17 -15.55 5.75
C ILE A 534 -21.33 -16.54 5.83
N VAL A 535 -21.58 -17.08 7.01
CA VAL A 535 -22.69 -17.98 7.28
C VAL A 535 -23.79 -17.26 8.04
N PHE A 536 -25.04 -17.63 7.77
CA PHE A 536 -26.22 -17.02 8.38
C PHE A 536 -27.15 -18.09 8.96
N THR A 537 -27.75 -17.79 10.10
CA THR A 537 -28.72 -18.68 10.76
C THR A 537 -30.14 -18.51 10.24
N ASP A 538 -30.38 -17.45 9.48
CA ASP A 538 -31.64 -17.07 8.85
C ASP A 538 -31.36 -16.32 7.53
N ASP A 539 -32.39 -15.83 6.84
CA ASP A 539 -32.22 -14.99 5.64
C ASP A 539 -31.29 -13.78 5.95
N PRO A 540 -30.23 -13.56 5.14
CA PRO A 540 -29.27 -12.46 5.35
C PRO A 540 -29.89 -11.06 5.40
N SER A 541 -31.08 -10.88 4.83
CA SER A 541 -31.81 -9.61 4.79
C SER A 541 -32.69 -9.35 6.02
N LEU A 542 -32.77 -10.31 6.95
CA LEU A 542 -33.56 -10.21 8.17
C LEU A 542 -32.66 -10.00 9.40
N SER A 543 -33.14 -9.21 10.36
CA SER A 543 -32.45 -8.96 11.63
C SER A 543 -32.68 -10.04 12.70
N THR A 544 -33.49 -11.06 12.40
CA THR A 544 -33.86 -12.15 13.32
C THR A 544 -32.76 -13.18 13.53
N GLY A 545 -31.75 -13.21 12.66
CA GLY A 545 -30.65 -14.18 12.70
C GLY A 545 -29.31 -13.62 13.19
N PHE A 546 -28.32 -14.51 13.22
CA PHE A 546 -26.92 -14.20 13.42
C PHE A 546 -26.14 -14.43 12.12
N GLN A 547 -25.12 -13.59 11.91
CA GLN A 547 -24.08 -13.86 10.93
C GLN A 547 -22.75 -14.16 11.64
N CYS A 548 -22.02 -15.12 11.11
CA CYS A 548 -20.65 -15.42 11.52
C CYS A 548 -19.75 -15.39 10.30
N VAL A 549 -18.59 -14.79 10.45
CA VAL A 549 -17.60 -14.64 9.38
C VAL A 549 -16.47 -15.61 9.67
N ASP A 550 -16.20 -16.49 8.71
CA ASP A 550 -14.92 -17.16 8.59
C ASP A 550 -14.16 -16.47 7.47
N ASP A 551 -13.37 -15.49 7.87
CA ASP A 551 -12.37 -14.90 7.01
C ASP A 551 -11.38 -16.04 6.73
N GLY A 552 -11.50 -16.70 5.57
CA GLY A 552 -10.55 -17.73 5.16
C GLY A 552 -9.12 -17.18 5.11
N GLY A 553 -8.16 -18.05 4.82
CA GLY A 553 -6.76 -17.61 4.75
C GLY A 553 -6.56 -16.53 3.69
N VAL A 554 -5.74 -15.52 4.01
CA VAL A 554 -5.28 -14.55 3.00
C VAL A 554 -4.39 -15.29 2.02
N LEU A 555 -4.74 -15.20 0.74
CA LEU A 555 -4.08 -15.95 -0.32
C LEU A 555 -2.98 -15.11 -0.97
N ALA A 556 -2.04 -15.77 -1.64
CA ALA A 556 -1.08 -15.07 -2.48
C ALA A 556 -1.83 -14.15 -3.47
N PRO A 557 -1.31 -12.95 -3.80
CA PRO A 557 -2.02 -12.05 -4.70
C PRO A 557 -2.31 -12.66 -6.08
N THR A 558 -1.50 -13.64 -6.52
CA THR A 558 -1.65 -14.39 -7.76
C THR A 558 -2.55 -15.64 -7.64
N ALA A 559 -3.09 -15.94 -6.46
CA ALA A 559 -3.85 -17.18 -6.22
C ALA A 559 -5.13 -17.21 -7.05
N THR A 560 -5.36 -18.29 -7.79
CA THR A 560 -6.59 -18.53 -8.56
C THR A 560 -7.46 -19.61 -7.92
N SER A 561 -7.04 -20.15 -6.78
CA SER A 561 -7.78 -21.10 -5.98
C SER A 561 -7.42 -21.01 -4.49
N GLY A 562 -8.31 -21.54 -3.65
CA GLY A 562 -8.14 -21.57 -2.20
C GLY A 562 -9.24 -22.41 -1.55
N THR A 563 -9.19 -22.55 -0.22
CA THR A 563 -10.19 -23.31 0.53
C THR A 563 -10.81 -22.49 1.65
N VAL A 564 -12.10 -22.68 1.88
CA VAL A 564 -12.84 -22.14 3.05
C VAL A 564 -13.55 -23.26 3.77
N ASN A 565 -13.83 -23.06 5.06
CA ASN A 565 -14.59 -24.00 5.86
C ASN A 565 -15.98 -23.45 6.19
N ILE A 566 -17.03 -24.09 5.67
CA ILE A 566 -18.41 -23.68 5.95
C ILE A 566 -18.85 -24.34 7.26
N ALA A 567 -18.99 -23.54 8.31
CA ALA A 567 -19.45 -24.00 9.61
C ALA A 567 -20.92 -24.46 9.57
N SER A 568 -21.25 -25.49 10.36
CA SER A 568 -22.63 -25.98 10.53
C SER A 568 -23.45 -25.13 11.52
N THR A 569 -22.78 -24.36 12.37
CA THR A 569 -23.42 -23.51 13.39
C THR A 569 -22.81 -22.12 13.45
N CYS A 570 -23.65 -21.12 13.75
CA CYS A 570 -23.24 -19.77 14.09
C CYS A 570 -23.95 -19.35 15.37
N ASN A 571 -23.19 -18.89 16.38
CA ASN A 571 -23.72 -18.55 17.70
C ASN A 571 -24.62 -19.65 18.33
N GLY A 572 -24.22 -20.92 18.16
CA GLY A 572 -24.97 -22.08 18.64
C GLY A 572 -26.23 -22.44 17.83
N GLN A 573 -26.58 -21.66 16.80
CA GLN A 573 -27.74 -21.89 15.94
C GLN A 573 -27.34 -22.55 14.61
N PRO A 574 -28.19 -23.38 13.98
CA PRO A 574 -27.90 -23.99 12.69
C PRO A 574 -27.74 -22.96 11.56
N VAL A 575 -26.74 -23.17 10.70
CA VAL A 575 -26.55 -22.35 9.50
C VAL A 575 -27.54 -22.77 8.40
N ARG A 576 -28.18 -21.77 7.76
CA ARG A 576 -29.14 -21.94 6.66
C ARG A 576 -28.64 -21.38 5.31
N PHE A 577 -27.76 -20.38 5.35
CA PHE A 577 -27.18 -19.75 4.17
C PHE A 577 -25.67 -19.60 4.33
N ALA A 578 -24.94 -19.68 3.22
CA ALA A 578 -23.54 -19.30 3.18
C ALA A 578 -23.22 -18.48 1.92
N ASN A 579 -22.52 -17.36 2.12
CA ASN A 579 -21.96 -16.53 1.07
C ASN A 579 -20.45 -16.76 1.03
N ILE A 580 -19.96 -17.44 -0.01
CA ILE A 580 -18.53 -17.55 -0.30
C ILE A 580 -18.13 -16.29 -1.07
N ASN A 581 -17.23 -15.50 -0.51
CA ASN A 581 -16.76 -14.27 -1.11
C ASN A 581 -15.31 -14.44 -1.56
N VAL A 582 -15.04 -14.17 -2.83
CA VAL A 582 -13.69 -13.88 -3.31
C VAL A 582 -13.62 -12.38 -3.59
N SER A 583 -12.62 -11.71 -3.06
CA SER A 583 -12.32 -10.32 -3.43
C SER A 583 -10.85 -10.16 -3.79
N THR A 584 -10.60 -9.45 -4.88
CA THR A 584 -9.27 -8.98 -5.28
C THR A 584 -9.21 -7.49 -5.08
N ASN A 585 -8.16 -7.02 -4.42
CA ASN A 585 -7.92 -5.62 -4.12
C ASN A 585 -6.63 -5.14 -4.77
N GLY A 586 -6.67 -3.96 -5.37
CA GLY A 586 -5.51 -3.29 -5.95
C GLY A 586 -4.89 -2.22 -5.02
N PRO A 587 -3.65 -1.80 -5.30
CA PRO A 587 -2.89 -0.87 -4.47
C PRO A 587 -3.46 0.55 -4.42
N ASN A 588 -4.35 0.90 -5.35
CA ASN A 588 -5.05 2.17 -5.40
C ASN A 588 -6.53 1.99 -5.01
N GLY A 589 -6.86 0.98 -4.20
CA GLY A 589 -8.21 0.76 -3.72
C GLY A 589 -9.16 0.17 -4.77
N GLU A 590 -8.64 -0.38 -5.87
CA GLU A 590 -9.42 -1.14 -6.84
C GLU A 590 -10.01 -2.36 -6.14
N ARG A 591 -11.24 -2.74 -6.51
CA ARG A 591 -11.87 -3.92 -5.92
C ARG A 591 -12.79 -4.63 -6.90
N SER A 592 -12.53 -5.91 -7.13
CA SER A 592 -13.47 -6.82 -7.76
C SER A 592 -13.91 -7.84 -6.73
N GLN A 593 -15.22 -8.11 -6.66
CA GLN A 593 -15.79 -9.06 -5.73
C GLN A 593 -16.72 -10.01 -6.45
N VAL A 594 -16.66 -11.27 -6.06
CA VAL A 594 -17.68 -12.25 -6.37
C VAL A 594 -18.29 -12.80 -5.09
N ILE A 595 -19.62 -12.86 -5.06
CA ILE A 595 -20.40 -13.47 -3.99
C ILE A 595 -21.10 -14.69 -4.57
N TYR A 596 -20.64 -15.86 -4.14
CA TYR A 596 -21.24 -17.14 -4.50
C TYR A 596 -22.11 -17.61 -3.33
N GLN A 597 -23.43 -17.56 -3.49
CA GLN A 597 -24.35 -17.96 -2.44
C GLN A 597 -24.79 -19.42 -2.62
N VAL A 598 -24.81 -20.13 -1.49
CA VAL A 598 -25.42 -21.46 -1.37
C VAL A 598 -26.45 -21.44 -0.24
N THR A 599 -27.52 -22.21 -0.41
CA THR A 599 -28.62 -22.31 0.57
C THR A 599 -28.81 -23.76 0.99
N ALA A 600 -29.34 -23.98 2.19
CA ALA A 600 -29.90 -25.28 2.52
C ALA A 600 -30.87 -25.69 1.41
N GLY A 601 -30.80 -26.96 0.97
CA GLY A 601 -31.76 -27.49 0.02
C GLY A 601 -33.20 -27.38 0.56
N PRO A 602 -34.22 -27.48 -0.31
CA PRO A 602 -35.61 -27.54 0.12
C PRO A 602 -35.87 -28.66 1.15
#